data_AF-A0A317E6G1-F1
#
_entry.id   AF-A0A317E6G1-F1
#
_cell.length_a   1.000
_cell.length_b   1.000
_cell.length_c   1.000
_cell.angle_alpha   90.00
_cell.angle_beta   90.00
_cell.angle_gamma   90.00
#
_symmetry.space_group_name_H-M   'P 1'
#
loop_
_entity.id
_entity.type
_entity.pdbx_description
1 polymer ?
#
loop_
_entity_poly.entity_id
_entity_poly.type
_entity_poly.pdbx_seq_one_letter_code
_entity_poly.pdbx_strand_id
1 'polypeptide(L)'
;MPGSTFQTNPIDLYRLLDECHRGAIQLPDFQRSWVWDEDRIKSLIASISRAFPVGAIMSLDTGGPVNFKPRPIEGTPPEAGRVQPQSLLLDGQQRLTSLYQVSIRGEVVETVTPKRKKVRRWFYIDIRKALDSSVDRELAIVAVPEDKIERSAFGHPTGLDLSTSHKEYAALMFPVTQVFDWDRWQDGFDHFWSGADHGATRELFRAFKRQVLENFKYYRVPVIALDRTTSKEAVCVVFEKVNTGGKPLDAFELVTAMFAASGHELRKDWYGGGAEKGRQRRLAEVLRLGDSEAGILAGVSNTDFLQAVSLFHTRDKRRAAEAEGREAPPVSGNRQALLDLPLDAYLKYQDQVEKGFVQAAKFLHLLHVYRIFDLPYQSQVVPLAAILADIGSAWEHDGNRRKLVQWYWCGVFGELYGSAAETRIARDFMEVPAWLSTGVEPTTVKDAIFRADRLKTMRMRISAAYKGVNALLMKEGARDFRSGQGFDHTVFFGENVDIHHIFPKKWCVANKILPSEYDSIINKTPLSYRTNRIIGGDAPSKYLGRLEKGTSDSPAINRRTLEHHVASHLLEPLLLYEDRYHDFMADRQRRLIGLIEDAMGKRVYGGPVIDEGEDIDVDDETGERQAVLLAL
;
A
#
# COMPACT_ATOMS: atom_id res chain seq x y z
N MET A 1 -29.32 -23.55 32.05
CA MET A 1 -29.51 -23.43 30.59
C MET A 1 -28.51 -22.40 30.12
N PRO A 2 -27.53 -22.73 29.25
CA PRO A 2 -26.70 -21.70 28.65
C PRO A 2 -27.61 -20.92 27.71
N GLY A 3 -28.05 -19.72 28.13
CA GLY A 3 -28.76 -18.79 27.27
C GLY A 3 -27.87 -18.36 26.10
N SER A 4 -28.47 -17.94 24.99
CA SER A 4 -27.71 -17.34 23.87
C SER A 4 -26.83 -16.20 24.41
N THR A 5 -25.53 -16.24 24.16
CA THR A 5 -24.57 -15.18 24.55
C THR A 5 -24.64 -13.95 23.65
N PHE A 6 -25.60 -13.91 22.73
CA PHE A 6 -25.86 -12.79 21.85
C PHE A 6 -27.36 -12.56 21.62
N GLN A 7 -27.73 -11.31 21.36
CA GLN A 7 -29.08 -10.88 21.03
C GLN A 7 -29.09 -10.15 19.67
N THR A 8 -30.11 -10.38 18.86
CA THR A 8 -30.28 -9.67 17.59
C THR A 8 -31.56 -8.83 17.65
N ASN A 9 -31.42 -7.51 17.74
CA ASN A 9 -32.54 -6.59 17.88
C ASN A 9 -32.50 -5.53 16.76
N PRO A 10 -33.63 -5.25 16.07
CA PRO A 10 -33.70 -4.10 15.17
C PRO A 10 -33.74 -2.80 16.00
N ILE A 11 -32.80 -1.88 15.73
CA ILE A 11 -32.73 -0.57 16.41
C ILE A 11 -32.90 0.54 15.37
N ASP A 12 -33.65 1.58 15.71
CA ASP A 12 -33.86 2.74 14.84
C ASP A 12 -32.53 3.44 14.55
N LEU A 13 -32.27 3.77 13.28
CA LEU A 13 -31.01 4.34 12.82
C LEU A 13 -30.69 5.65 13.54
N TYR A 14 -31.67 6.55 13.68
CA TYR A 14 -31.49 7.82 14.38
C TYR A 14 -31.01 7.60 15.83
N ARG A 15 -31.60 6.61 16.53
CA ARG A 15 -31.21 6.27 17.89
C ARG A 15 -29.75 5.81 17.97
N LEU A 16 -29.30 4.96 17.04
CA LEU A 16 -27.89 4.53 17.00
C LEU A 16 -26.93 5.69 16.79
N LEU A 17 -27.25 6.60 15.87
CA LEU A 17 -26.42 7.77 15.57
C LEU A 17 -26.39 8.77 16.74
N ASP A 18 -27.51 8.93 17.44
CA ASP A 18 -27.65 9.75 18.64
C ASP A 18 -26.91 9.13 19.85
N GLU A 19 -26.95 7.81 20.01
CA GLU A 19 -26.12 7.09 21.00
C GLU A 19 -24.62 7.24 20.70
N CYS A 20 -24.22 7.27 19.42
CA CYS A 20 -22.85 7.63 19.03
C CYS A 20 -22.53 9.09 19.39
N HIS A 21 -23.43 10.03 19.08
CA HIS A 21 -23.26 11.46 19.38
C HIS A 21 -23.00 11.71 20.87
N ARG A 22 -23.72 11.01 21.75
CA ARG A 22 -23.58 11.12 23.21
C ARG A 22 -22.42 10.31 23.79
N GLY A 23 -21.74 9.49 23.01
CA GLY A 23 -20.67 8.60 23.47
C GLY A 23 -21.14 7.33 24.20
N ALA A 24 -22.42 6.96 24.09
CA ALA A 24 -22.93 5.70 24.63
C ALA A 24 -22.50 4.48 23.79
N ILE A 25 -22.40 4.66 22.47
CA ILE A 25 -21.72 3.73 21.57
C ILE A 25 -20.36 4.33 21.20
N GLN A 26 -19.29 3.58 21.46
CA GLN A 26 -17.94 3.97 21.08
C GLN A 26 -17.25 2.84 20.31
N LEU A 27 -16.08 3.13 19.75
CA LEU A 27 -15.22 2.17 19.08
C LEU A 27 -14.19 1.63 20.05
N PRO A 28 -13.78 0.36 19.94
CA PRO A 28 -12.50 -0.04 20.49
C PRO A 28 -11.35 0.71 19.82
N ASP A 29 -10.36 1.14 20.59
CA ASP A 29 -9.19 1.89 20.10
C ASP A 29 -8.31 1.13 19.10
N PHE A 30 -8.40 -0.21 19.10
CA PHE A 30 -7.69 -1.07 18.14
C PHE A 30 -8.30 -1.06 16.73
N GLN A 31 -9.54 -0.59 16.55
CA GLN A 31 -10.13 -0.44 15.22
C GLN A 31 -9.47 0.71 14.45
N ARG A 32 -9.35 0.58 13.12
CA ARG A 32 -8.79 1.63 12.26
C ARG A 32 -9.56 2.95 12.33
N SER A 33 -8.92 4.02 11.89
CA SER A 33 -9.65 5.26 11.58
C SER A 33 -10.68 5.04 10.47
N TRP A 34 -11.57 6.01 10.30
CA TRP A 34 -12.52 5.98 9.20
C TRP A 34 -11.78 6.20 7.87
N VAL A 35 -12.07 5.36 6.86
CA VAL A 35 -11.31 5.27 5.59
C VAL A 35 -12.20 5.08 4.37
N TRP A 36 -13.51 5.31 4.50
CA TRP A 36 -14.42 5.20 3.37
C TRP A 36 -14.27 6.39 2.42
N ASP A 37 -14.24 6.06 1.12
CA ASP A 37 -14.25 7.04 0.03
C ASP A 37 -15.66 7.60 -0.22
N GLU A 38 -15.72 8.72 -0.96
CA GLU A 38 -16.97 9.43 -1.25
C GLU A 38 -18.01 8.57 -1.98
N ASP A 39 -17.61 7.57 -2.77
CA ASP A 39 -18.54 6.75 -3.55
C ASP A 39 -19.21 5.68 -2.67
N ARG A 40 -18.46 5.06 -1.75
CA ARG A 40 -19.06 4.18 -0.73
C ARG A 40 -20.06 4.92 0.16
N ILE A 41 -19.77 6.18 0.48
CA ILE A 41 -20.69 7.03 1.25
C ILE A 41 -21.98 7.28 0.43
N LYS A 42 -21.86 7.66 -0.85
CA LYS A 42 -23.02 7.85 -1.75
C LYS A 42 -23.86 6.58 -1.86
N SER A 43 -23.25 5.43 -2.09
CA SER A 43 -23.93 4.13 -2.20
C SER A 43 -24.66 3.76 -0.90
N LEU A 44 -24.08 4.06 0.26
CA LEU A 44 -24.74 3.84 1.56
C LEU A 44 -25.97 4.75 1.73
N ILE A 45 -25.85 6.04 1.42
CA ILE A 45 -26.97 6.99 1.46
C ILE A 45 -28.09 6.53 0.51
N ALA A 46 -27.72 6.14 -0.72
CA ALA A 46 -28.66 5.64 -1.72
C ALA A 46 -29.42 4.40 -1.22
N SER A 47 -28.71 3.45 -0.61
CA SER A 47 -29.31 2.23 -0.03
C SER A 47 -30.32 2.54 1.08
N ILE A 48 -29.96 3.39 2.05
CA ILE A 48 -30.88 3.82 3.12
C ILE A 48 -32.10 4.54 2.53
N SER A 49 -31.87 5.40 1.53
CA SER A 49 -32.93 6.18 0.87
C SER A 49 -33.97 5.31 0.14
N ARG A 50 -33.66 4.03 -0.12
CA ARG A 50 -34.55 3.01 -0.70
C ARG A 50 -35.08 1.99 0.32
N ALA A 51 -34.75 2.17 1.60
CA ALA A 51 -34.97 1.18 2.65
C ALA A 51 -34.32 -0.19 2.35
N PHE A 52 -33.23 -0.22 1.57
CA PHE A 52 -32.49 -1.44 1.26
C PHE A 52 -31.60 -1.84 2.43
N PRO A 53 -31.42 -3.15 2.70
CA PRO A 53 -30.62 -3.62 3.83
C PRO A 53 -29.14 -3.24 3.65
N VAL A 54 -28.57 -2.51 4.61
CA VAL A 54 -27.15 -2.11 4.61
C VAL A 54 -26.27 -3.06 5.44
N GLY A 55 -26.80 -4.22 5.84
CA GLY A 55 -26.18 -5.22 6.70
C GLY A 55 -26.40 -4.98 8.20
N ALA A 56 -26.01 -5.94 9.02
CA ALA A 56 -26.11 -5.85 10.48
C ALA A 56 -24.94 -5.04 11.07
N ILE A 57 -25.14 -4.53 12.28
CA ILE A 57 -24.10 -3.94 13.14
C ILE A 57 -23.82 -4.93 14.28
N MET A 58 -22.57 -5.01 14.72
CA MET A 58 -22.21 -5.84 15.87
C MET A 58 -21.63 -4.99 16.99
N SER A 59 -22.04 -5.23 18.22
CA SER A 59 -21.57 -4.51 19.40
C SER A 59 -21.28 -5.46 20.56
N LEU A 60 -20.45 -5.02 21.50
CA LEU A 60 -20.14 -5.70 22.76
C LEU A 60 -20.58 -4.83 23.92
N ASP A 61 -21.42 -5.37 24.81
CA ASP A 61 -21.79 -4.68 26.04
C ASP A 61 -20.58 -4.55 26.97
N THR A 62 -20.38 -3.35 27.49
CA THR A 62 -19.28 -3.03 28.40
C THR A 62 -19.57 -3.46 29.85
N GLY A 63 -18.53 -3.42 30.70
CA GLY A 63 -18.64 -3.84 32.11
C GLY A 63 -18.42 -5.33 32.34
N GLY A 64 -17.83 -6.02 31.36
CA GLY A 64 -17.41 -7.42 31.42
C GLY A 64 -15.91 -7.61 31.72
N PRO A 65 -15.40 -8.86 31.67
CA PRO A 65 -13.97 -9.14 31.85
C PRO A 65 -13.12 -8.64 30.67
N VAL A 66 -13.73 -8.37 29.52
CA VAL A 66 -13.07 -7.79 28.35
C VAL A 66 -13.02 -6.27 28.50
N ASN A 67 -11.83 -5.71 28.67
CA ASN A 67 -11.61 -4.28 28.84
C ASN A 67 -10.84 -3.72 27.64
N PHE A 68 -11.56 -3.32 26.58
CA PHE A 68 -10.97 -2.59 25.47
C PHE A 68 -11.02 -1.09 25.75
N LYS A 69 -9.95 -0.37 25.41
CA LYS A 69 -9.92 1.08 25.58
C LYS A 69 -10.90 1.71 24.57
N PRO A 70 -11.85 2.55 25.04
CA PRO A 70 -12.84 3.14 24.17
C PRO A 70 -12.28 4.36 23.44
N ARG A 71 -12.78 4.58 22.23
CA ARG A 71 -12.51 5.73 21.37
C ARG A 71 -13.84 6.21 20.75
N PRO A 72 -14.18 7.50 20.85
CA PRO A 72 -15.40 8.02 20.23
C PRO A 72 -15.44 7.81 18.71
N ILE A 73 -16.66 7.75 18.16
CA ILE A 73 -16.87 7.79 16.71
C ILE A 73 -16.28 9.10 16.15
N GLU A 74 -15.62 9.01 15.01
CA GLU A 74 -14.97 10.17 14.40
C GLU A 74 -15.97 11.28 14.07
N GLY A 75 -15.66 12.52 14.46
CA GLY A 75 -16.53 13.68 14.30
C GLY A 75 -17.52 13.92 15.46
N THR A 76 -17.52 13.07 16.49
CA THR A 76 -18.35 13.29 17.68
C THR A 76 -17.82 14.44 18.55
N PRO A 77 -18.68 15.13 19.33
CA PRO A 77 -18.24 16.18 20.24
C PRO A 77 -17.20 15.65 21.25
N PRO A 78 -16.24 16.49 21.71
CA PRO A 78 -15.23 16.07 22.69
C PRO A 78 -15.81 15.49 23.99
N GLU A 79 -17.03 15.90 24.35
CA GLU A 79 -17.79 15.40 25.50
C GLU A 79 -18.08 13.91 25.41
N ALA A 80 -18.27 13.36 24.19
CA ALA A 80 -18.52 11.94 23.97
C ALA A 80 -17.37 11.06 24.50
N GLY A 81 -16.12 11.54 24.42
CA GLY A 81 -14.95 10.85 24.96
C GLY A 81 -14.85 10.82 26.48
N ARG A 82 -15.68 11.59 27.18
CA ARG A 82 -15.75 11.59 28.65
C ARG A 82 -16.82 10.64 29.19
N VAL A 83 -17.69 10.13 28.32
CA VAL A 83 -18.75 9.20 28.69
C VAL A 83 -18.18 7.78 28.71
N GLN A 84 -18.49 7.00 29.74
CA GLN A 84 -18.24 5.56 29.70
C GLN A 84 -19.25 4.93 28.74
N PRO A 85 -18.80 4.28 27.65
CA PRO A 85 -19.72 3.70 26.69
C PRO A 85 -20.50 2.56 27.34
N GLN A 86 -21.74 2.38 26.92
CA GLN A 86 -22.56 1.22 27.27
C GLN A 86 -22.19 0.03 26.39
N SER A 87 -21.86 0.28 25.11
CA SER A 87 -21.41 -0.75 24.18
C SER A 87 -20.28 -0.28 23.28
N LEU A 88 -19.48 -1.24 22.83
CA LEU A 88 -18.38 -1.05 21.89
C LEU A 88 -18.74 -1.63 20.53
N LEU A 89 -18.64 -0.82 19.48
CA LEU A 89 -18.94 -1.22 18.11
C LEU A 89 -17.84 -2.12 17.56
N LEU A 90 -18.16 -3.38 17.33
CA LEU A 90 -17.27 -4.40 16.80
C LEU A 90 -17.34 -4.52 15.28
N ASP A 91 -18.51 -4.36 14.68
CA ASP A 91 -18.65 -4.30 13.22
C ASP A 91 -19.63 -3.21 12.80
N GLY A 92 -19.46 -2.70 11.58
CA GLY A 92 -20.29 -1.63 11.04
C GLY A 92 -19.74 -0.23 11.33
N GLN A 93 -18.54 -0.12 11.91
CA GLN A 93 -17.85 1.15 12.17
C GLN A 93 -17.91 2.10 10.98
N GLN A 94 -17.49 1.65 9.80
CA GLN A 94 -17.36 2.53 8.65
C GLN A 94 -18.73 3.01 8.15
N ARG A 95 -19.76 2.16 8.22
CA ARG A 95 -21.13 2.50 7.85
C ARG A 95 -21.73 3.51 8.84
N LEU A 96 -21.66 3.21 10.13
CA LEU A 96 -22.24 4.05 11.18
C LEU A 96 -21.54 5.41 11.29
N THR A 97 -20.21 5.43 11.18
CA THR A 97 -19.42 6.67 11.14
C THR A 97 -19.78 7.51 9.91
N SER A 98 -19.91 6.89 8.72
CA SER A 98 -20.29 7.63 7.51
C SER A 98 -21.68 8.26 7.62
N LEU A 99 -22.66 7.50 8.14
CA LEU A 99 -24.01 8.02 8.36
C LEU A 99 -23.99 9.17 9.38
N TYR A 100 -23.31 9.00 10.51
CA TYR A 100 -23.14 10.06 11.51
C TYR A 100 -22.59 11.36 10.91
N GLN A 101 -21.50 11.23 10.14
CA GLN A 101 -20.80 12.31 9.45
C GLN A 101 -21.72 13.09 8.51
N VAL A 102 -22.49 12.40 7.68
CA VAL A 102 -23.30 13.06 6.63
C VAL A 102 -24.65 13.57 7.12
N SER A 103 -25.21 13.01 8.20
CA SER A 103 -26.61 13.27 8.58
C SER A 103 -26.80 14.06 9.87
N ILE A 104 -26.02 13.82 10.92
CA ILE A 104 -26.25 14.46 12.24
C ILE A 104 -25.13 15.43 12.63
N ARG A 105 -23.88 15.19 12.19
CA ARG A 105 -22.73 16.03 12.56
C ARG A 105 -22.93 17.51 12.20
N GLY A 106 -23.55 17.79 11.04
CA GLY A 106 -23.82 19.16 10.59
C GLY A 106 -22.59 19.94 10.13
N GLU A 107 -21.46 19.26 9.91
CA GLU A 107 -20.20 19.85 9.44
C GLU A 107 -19.80 19.25 8.08
N VAL A 108 -18.88 19.94 7.37
CA VAL A 108 -18.33 19.42 6.11
C VAL A 108 -17.56 18.12 6.37
N VAL A 109 -17.77 17.13 5.51
CA VAL A 109 -17.21 15.79 5.68
C VAL A 109 -15.84 15.71 5.01
N GLU A 110 -14.82 15.33 5.79
CA GLU A 110 -13.45 15.14 5.28
C GLU A 110 -13.25 13.69 4.84
N THR A 111 -13.28 13.41 3.54
CA THR A 111 -13.19 12.04 3.00
C THR A 111 -12.11 11.97 1.92
N VAL A 112 -12.03 10.84 1.22
CA VAL A 112 -11.16 10.65 0.07
C VAL A 112 -11.96 10.32 -1.18
N THR A 113 -11.45 10.69 -2.35
CA THR A 113 -11.96 10.17 -3.62
C THR A 113 -11.62 8.68 -3.78
N PRO A 114 -12.23 7.94 -4.73
CA PRO A 114 -11.79 6.58 -5.05
C PRO A 114 -10.30 6.48 -5.41
N LYS A 115 -9.71 7.59 -5.87
CA LYS A 115 -8.27 7.76 -6.15
C LYS A 115 -7.45 8.18 -4.92
N ARG A 116 -8.01 8.02 -3.71
CA ARG A 116 -7.42 8.34 -2.39
C ARG A 116 -7.00 9.81 -2.18
N LYS A 117 -7.51 10.75 -2.98
CA LYS A 117 -7.24 12.18 -2.75
C LYS A 117 -8.13 12.71 -1.64
N LYS A 118 -7.55 13.34 -0.62
CA LYS A 118 -8.28 14.02 0.46
C LYS A 118 -9.15 15.14 -0.10
N VAL A 119 -10.42 15.17 0.32
CA VAL A 119 -11.45 16.13 -0.13
C VAL A 119 -12.39 16.49 1.01
N ARG A 120 -12.99 17.68 0.96
CA ARG A 120 -14.02 18.13 1.90
C ARG A 120 -15.34 18.28 1.15
N ARG A 121 -16.36 17.56 1.59
CA ARG A 121 -17.61 17.38 0.83
C ARG A 121 -18.85 17.63 1.69
N TRP A 122 -19.86 18.21 1.06
CA TRP A 122 -21.26 18.11 1.49
C TRP A 122 -21.98 17.08 0.62
N PHE A 123 -22.94 16.36 1.20
CA PHE A 123 -23.75 15.38 0.48
C PHE A 123 -25.18 15.87 0.36
N TYR A 124 -25.73 15.76 -0.86
CA TYR A 124 -27.08 16.19 -1.21
C TYR A 124 -27.82 15.07 -1.93
N ILE A 125 -29.16 15.13 -1.88
CA ILE A 125 -30.06 14.27 -2.64
C ILE A 125 -30.76 15.14 -3.68
N ASP A 126 -30.58 14.83 -4.95
CA ASP A 126 -31.35 15.42 -6.06
C ASP A 126 -32.79 14.88 -5.99
N ILE A 127 -33.73 15.76 -5.65
CA ILE A 127 -35.12 15.38 -5.40
C ILE A 127 -35.77 14.77 -6.64
N ARG A 128 -35.48 15.31 -7.83
CA ARG A 128 -36.08 14.83 -9.08
C ARG A 128 -35.55 13.45 -9.43
N LYS A 129 -34.22 13.28 -9.43
CA LYS A 129 -33.59 11.99 -9.72
C LYS A 129 -33.95 10.92 -8.70
N ALA A 130 -34.09 11.30 -7.42
CA ALA A 130 -34.47 10.35 -6.39
C ALA A 130 -35.89 9.80 -6.58
N LEU A 131 -36.81 10.58 -7.15
CA LEU A 131 -38.18 10.17 -7.43
C LEU A 131 -38.36 9.49 -8.80
N ASP A 132 -37.37 9.56 -9.68
CA ASP A 132 -37.41 8.95 -11.01
C ASP A 132 -37.01 7.47 -10.94
N SER A 133 -37.95 6.57 -11.22
CA SER A 133 -37.70 5.12 -11.21
C SER A 133 -36.77 4.64 -12.32
N SER A 134 -36.52 5.45 -13.35
CA SER A 134 -35.61 5.12 -14.46
C SER A 134 -34.14 5.46 -14.15
N VAL A 135 -33.88 6.23 -13.10
CA VAL A 135 -32.55 6.68 -12.70
C VAL A 135 -32.06 5.80 -11.55
N ASP A 136 -30.81 5.35 -11.63
CA ASP A 136 -30.17 4.69 -10.49
C ASP A 136 -30.10 5.66 -9.31
N ARG A 137 -30.56 5.23 -8.13
CA ARG A 137 -30.62 6.07 -6.94
C ARG A 137 -29.24 6.58 -6.53
N GLU A 138 -28.17 5.84 -6.82
CA GLU A 138 -26.81 6.31 -6.55
C GLU A 138 -26.50 7.61 -7.30
N LEU A 139 -27.02 7.79 -8.52
CA LEU A 139 -26.84 9.01 -9.32
C LEU A 139 -27.65 10.21 -8.78
N ALA A 140 -28.59 9.97 -7.87
CA ALA A 140 -29.30 11.03 -7.15
C ALA A 140 -28.51 11.55 -5.94
N ILE A 141 -27.46 10.86 -5.49
CA ILE A 141 -26.64 11.29 -4.36
C ILE A 141 -25.43 12.06 -4.87
N VAL A 142 -25.40 13.36 -4.60
CA VAL A 142 -24.40 14.28 -5.13
C VAL A 142 -23.46 14.75 -4.02
N ALA A 143 -22.15 14.64 -4.25
CA ALA A 143 -21.13 15.19 -3.36
C ALA A 143 -20.61 16.52 -3.92
N VAL A 144 -20.84 17.63 -3.20
CA VAL A 144 -20.41 18.98 -3.61
C VAL A 144 -19.23 19.45 -2.75
N PRO A 145 -18.36 20.34 -3.24
CA PRO A 145 -17.25 20.90 -2.46
C PRO A 145 -17.71 21.68 -1.23
N GLU A 146 -16.77 22.06 -0.35
CA GLU A 146 -17.05 22.82 0.88
C GLU A 146 -17.79 24.14 0.64
N ASP A 147 -17.47 24.86 -0.45
CA ASP A 147 -18.14 26.11 -0.86
C ASP A 147 -19.54 25.88 -1.46
N LYS A 148 -19.94 24.62 -1.63
CA LYS A 148 -21.21 24.16 -2.20
C LYS A 148 -21.42 24.58 -3.66
N ILE A 149 -20.35 24.90 -4.39
CA ILE A 149 -20.40 25.31 -5.80
C ILE A 149 -19.70 24.26 -6.66
N GLU A 150 -20.43 23.69 -7.63
CA GLU A 150 -19.87 22.72 -8.56
C GLU A 150 -19.11 23.42 -9.69
N ARG A 151 -17.95 22.86 -10.05
CA ARG A 151 -17.04 23.39 -11.07
C ARG A 151 -16.62 22.29 -12.04
N SER A 152 -16.41 22.68 -13.29
CA SER A 152 -15.91 21.83 -14.37
C SER A 152 -14.46 21.43 -14.11
N ALA A 153 -13.96 20.45 -14.88
CA ALA A 153 -12.56 20.02 -14.83
C ALA A 153 -11.55 21.17 -15.08
N PHE A 154 -11.99 22.26 -15.71
CA PHE A 154 -11.19 23.46 -15.99
C PHE A 154 -11.42 24.59 -14.96
N GLY A 155 -12.12 24.33 -13.86
CA GLY A 155 -12.33 25.28 -12.76
C GLY A 155 -13.47 26.30 -12.95
N HIS A 156 -14.17 26.26 -14.09
CA HIS A 156 -15.32 27.13 -14.35
C HIS A 156 -16.59 26.57 -13.68
N PRO A 157 -17.44 27.39 -13.04
CA PRO A 157 -18.71 26.94 -12.45
C PRO A 157 -19.58 26.18 -13.47
N THR A 158 -20.10 25.01 -13.11
CA THR A 158 -20.99 24.20 -13.98
C THR A 158 -22.47 24.59 -13.85
N GLY A 159 -22.77 25.61 -13.04
CA GLY A 159 -24.12 26.15 -12.85
C GLY A 159 -24.88 25.62 -11.64
N LEU A 160 -24.37 24.60 -10.94
CA LEU A 160 -24.93 24.14 -9.67
C LEU A 160 -24.27 24.88 -8.49
N ASP A 161 -25.03 25.78 -7.87
CA ASP A 161 -24.61 26.57 -6.73
C ASP A 161 -25.60 26.35 -5.59
N LEU A 162 -25.15 25.73 -4.50
CA LEU A 162 -25.97 25.39 -3.33
C LEU A 162 -25.54 26.21 -2.10
N SER A 163 -24.87 27.35 -2.30
CA SER A 163 -24.26 28.13 -1.23
C SER A 163 -25.24 28.74 -0.23
N THR A 164 -26.54 28.77 -0.56
CA THR A 164 -27.62 29.28 0.30
C THR A 164 -28.85 28.39 0.18
N SER A 165 -29.69 28.35 1.23
CA SER A 165 -30.92 27.55 1.21
C SER A 165 -31.87 27.93 0.06
N HIS A 166 -31.93 29.20 -0.34
CA HIS A 166 -32.73 29.63 -1.50
C HIS A 166 -32.26 28.95 -2.79
N LYS A 167 -30.95 28.80 -2.98
CA LYS A 167 -30.39 28.10 -4.14
C LYS A 167 -30.58 26.59 -4.05
N GLU A 168 -30.52 26.02 -2.85
CA GLU A 168 -30.90 24.61 -2.61
C GLU A 168 -32.37 24.35 -3.02
N TYR A 169 -33.29 25.24 -2.62
CA TYR A 169 -34.71 25.16 -2.99
C TYR A 169 -34.92 25.31 -4.50
N ALA A 170 -34.24 26.27 -5.14
CA ALA A 170 -34.34 26.51 -6.58
C ALA A 170 -33.80 25.32 -7.40
N ALA A 171 -32.70 24.70 -6.95
CA ALA A 171 -32.08 23.55 -7.59
C ALA A 171 -32.78 22.21 -7.27
N LEU A 172 -33.71 22.19 -6.30
CA LEU A 172 -34.32 20.96 -5.75
C LEU A 172 -33.29 19.96 -5.22
N MET A 173 -32.28 20.48 -4.51
CA MET A 173 -31.23 19.68 -3.90
C MET A 173 -31.41 19.68 -2.38
N PHE A 174 -31.72 18.50 -1.82
CA PHE A 174 -31.95 18.36 -0.39
C PHE A 174 -30.66 18.00 0.36
N PRO A 175 -30.24 18.77 1.38
CA PRO A 175 -29.02 18.47 2.13
C PRO A 175 -29.20 17.24 3.03
N VAL A 176 -28.28 16.28 2.94
CA VAL A 176 -28.35 15.03 3.74
C VAL A 176 -28.29 15.31 5.24
N THR A 177 -27.70 16.44 5.66
CA THR A 177 -27.65 16.87 7.06
C THR A 177 -29.00 17.20 7.68
N GLN A 178 -30.08 17.25 6.88
CA GLN A 178 -31.44 17.57 7.34
C GLN A 178 -32.40 16.38 7.23
N VAL A 179 -31.90 15.16 6.94
CA VAL A 179 -32.76 13.97 6.77
C VAL A 179 -33.47 13.49 8.04
N PHE A 180 -33.05 13.94 9.23
CA PHE A 180 -33.73 13.62 10.50
C PHE A 180 -34.51 14.81 11.09
N ASP A 181 -34.33 16.00 10.53
CA ASP A 181 -35.01 17.25 10.93
C ASP A 181 -35.36 18.06 9.67
N TRP A 182 -36.18 17.48 8.81
CA TRP A 182 -36.53 18.08 7.52
C TRP A 182 -37.59 19.18 7.64
N ASP A 183 -38.30 19.28 8.77
CA ASP A 183 -39.46 20.16 8.90
C ASP A 183 -39.04 21.63 8.74
N ARG A 184 -37.88 22.01 9.32
CA ARG A 184 -37.31 23.35 9.14
C ARG A 184 -36.93 23.66 7.69
N TRP A 185 -36.37 22.68 6.96
CA TRP A 185 -36.04 22.86 5.55
C TRP A 185 -37.31 22.99 4.72
N GLN A 186 -38.32 22.16 5.02
CA GLN A 186 -39.61 22.14 4.35
C GLN A 186 -40.34 23.47 4.51
N ASP A 187 -40.36 24.06 5.70
CA ASP A 187 -41.01 25.36 5.93
C ASP A 187 -40.41 26.46 5.03
N GLY A 188 -39.07 26.50 4.92
CA GLY A 188 -38.39 27.43 4.03
C GLY A 188 -38.65 27.15 2.55
N PHE A 189 -38.72 25.87 2.16
CA PHE A 189 -39.04 25.44 0.80
C PHE A 189 -40.48 25.81 0.39
N ASP A 190 -41.45 25.57 1.27
CA ASP A 190 -42.86 25.89 1.05
C ASP A 190 -43.09 27.41 0.98
N HIS A 191 -42.32 28.20 1.74
CA HIS A 191 -42.32 29.65 1.65
C HIS A 191 -41.72 30.16 0.33
N PHE A 192 -40.56 29.62 -0.08
CA PHE A 192 -39.88 29.98 -1.32
C PHE A 192 -40.74 29.67 -2.55
N TRP A 193 -41.35 28.49 -2.58
CA TRP A 193 -42.27 28.07 -3.63
C TRP A 193 -43.72 28.36 -3.26
N SER A 194 -44.03 29.55 -2.73
CA SER A 194 -45.42 29.93 -2.37
C SER A 194 -46.28 30.29 -3.60
N GLY A 195 -47.60 30.34 -3.45
CA GLY A 195 -48.54 30.68 -4.54
C GLY A 195 -49.15 29.46 -5.26
N ALA A 196 -50.23 29.68 -6.01
CA ALA A 196 -51.02 28.62 -6.64
C ALA A 196 -50.25 27.88 -7.75
N ASP A 197 -49.44 28.60 -8.52
CA ASP A 197 -48.73 28.06 -9.71
C ASP A 197 -47.59 27.09 -9.36
N HIS A 198 -47.11 27.09 -8.11
CA HIS A 198 -46.03 26.22 -7.65
C HIS A 198 -46.51 24.99 -6.87
N GLY A 199 -47.81 24.67 -6.93
CA GLY A 199 -48.40 23.51 -6.26
C GLY A 199 -47.73 22.18 -6.63
N ALA A 200 -47.35 22.00 -7.90
CA ALA A 200 -46.69 20.78 -8.37
C ALA A 200 -45.30 20.58 -7.72
N THR A 201 -44.52 21.66 -7.54
CA THR A 201 -43.19 21.61 -6.89
C THR A 201 -43.31 21.23 -5.41
N ARG A 202 -44.31 21.77 -4.71
CA ARG A 202 -44.59 21.38 -3.31
C ARG A 202 -45.07 19.94 -3.19
N GLU A 203 -45.88 19.46 -4.13
CA GLU A 203 -46.29 18.05 -4.16
C GLU A 203 -45.13 17.11 -4.49
N LEU A 204 -44.19 17.54 -5.34
CA LEU A 204 -42.94 16.81 -5.59
C LEU A 204 -42.15 16.62 -4.28
N PHE A 205 -42.00 17.68 -3.47
CA PHE A 205 -41.34 17.55 -2.17
C PHE A 205 -42.10 16.62 -1.21
N ARG A 206 -43.43 16.66 -1.18
CA ARG A 206 -44.24 15.72 -0.39
C ARG A 206 -44.04 14.28 -0.81
N ALA A 207 -43.95 14.02 -2.12
CA ALA A 207 -43.61 12.69 -2.64
C ALA A 207 -42.20 12.27 -2.20
N PHE A 208 -41.21 13.17 -2.30
CA PHE A 208 -39.85 12.95 -1.84
C PHE A 208 -39.78 12.64 -0.34
N LYS A 209 -40.51 13.39 0.48
CA LYS A 209 -40.62 13.14 1.93
C LYS A 209 -41.11 11.72 2.20
N ARG A 210 -42.24 11.32 1.60
CA ARG A 210 -42.85 9.99 1.78
C ARG A 210 -41.97 8.85 1.25
N GLN A 211 -41.39 9.00 0.06
CA GLN A 211 -40.69 7.90 -0.62
C GLN A 211 -39.20 7.81 -0.27
N VAL A 212 -38.61 8.86 0.29
CA VAL A 212 -37.16 8.96 0.49
C VAL A 212 -36.81 9.32 1.93
N LEU A 213 -37.30 10.45 2.46
CA LEU A 213 -36.90 10.92 3.80
C LEU A 213 -37.44 10.04 4.93
N GLU A 214 -38.69 9.56 4.81
CA GLU A 214 -39.28 8.63 5.77
C GLU A 214 -38.49 7.33 5.89
N ASN A 215 -37.84 6.88 4.80
CA ASN A 215 -36.97 5.70 4.84
C ASN A 215 -35.77 5.90 5.76
N PHE A 216 -35.23 7.12 5.92
CA PHE A 216 -34.16 7.40 6.89
C PHE A 216 -34.69 7.40 8.32
N LYS A 217 -35.78 8.13 8.57
CA LYS A 217 -36.35 8.31 9.92
C LYS A 217 -36.81 6.99 10.54
N TYR A 218 -37.39 6.10 9.73
CA TYR A 218 -37.90 4.82 10.19
C TYR A 218 -36.98 3.64 9.84
N TYR A 219 -35.76 3.91 9.34
CA TYR A 219 -34.81 2.84 9.05
C TYR A 219 -34.45 2.10 10.34
N ARG A 220 -34.51 0.76 10.31
CA ARG A 220 -34.08 -0.10 11.42
C ARG A 220 -32.88 -0.92 11.02
N VAL A 221 -31.80 -0.78 11.78
CA VAL A 221 -30.57 -1.55 11.58
C VAL A 221 -30.61 -2.79 12.47
N PRO A 222 -30.37 -3.99 11.94
CA PRO A 222 -30.18 -5.18 12.76
C PRO A 222 -28.91 -5.04 13.62
N VAL A 223 -29.02 -5.11 14.94
CA VAL A 223 -27.89 -5.04 15.86
C VAL A 223 -27.71 -6.38 16.57
N ILE A 224 -26.54 -6.98 16.40
CA ILE A 224 -26.08 -8.18 17.10
C ILE A 224 -25.27 -7.71 18.31
N ALA A 225 -25.84 -7.81 19.51
CA ALA A 225 -25.18 -7.45 20.76
C ALA A 225 -24.60 -8.69 21.42
N LEU A 226 -23.28 -8.70 21.62
CA LEU A 226 -22.58 -9.68 22.45
C LEU A 226 -22.69 -9.27 23.91
N ASP A 227 -23.07 -10.23 24.76
CA ASP A 227 -23.19 -9.98 26.19
C ASP A 227 -21.82 -9.68 26.82
N ARG A 228 -21.82 -8.89 27.90
CA ARG A 228 -20.61 -8.53 28.65
C ARG A 228 -19.85 -9.74 29.21
N THR A 229 -20.50 -10.89 29.39
CA THR A 229 -19.86 -12.14 29.85
C THR A 229 -19.16 -12.92 28.74
N THR A 230 -19.25 -12.48 27.48
CA THR A 230 -18.61 -13.14 26.34
C THR A 230 -17.09 -13.16 26.53
N SER A 231 -16.46 -14.34 26.35
CA SER A 231 -15.02 -14.47 26.52
C SER A 231 -14.23 -13.70 25.46
N LYS A 232 -13.00 -13.34 25.79
CA LYS A 232 -12.09 -12.62 24.89
C LYS A 232 -11.90 -13.36 23.56
N GLU A 233 -11.71 -14.67 23.63
CA GLU A 233 -11.49 -15.55 22.48
C GLU A 233 -12.75 -15.59 21.59
N ALA A 234 -13.93 -15.70 22.20
CA ALA A 234 -15.19 -15.70 21.47
C ALA A 234 -15.44 -14.36 20.76
N VAL A 235 -15.16 -13.23 21.41
CA VAL A 235 -15.25 -11.90 20.78
C VAL A 235 -14.32 -11.82 19.57
N CYS A 236 -13.06 -12.25 19.69
CA CYS A 236 -12.09 -12.19 18.58
C CYS A 236 -12.51 -13.09 17.40
N VAL A 237 -13.00 -14.30 17.67
CA VAL A 237 -13.46 -15.24 16.62
C VAL A 237 -14.73 -14.73 15.93
N VAL A 238 -15.69 -14.20 16.69
CA VAL A 238 -16.91 -13.62 16.10
C VAL A 238 -16.55 -12.39 15.28
N PHE A 239 -15.66 -11.54 15.79
CA PHE A 239 -15.13 -10.38 15.09
C PHE A 239 -14.46 -10.78 13.78
N GLU A 240 -13.62 -11.81 13.76
CA GLU A 240 -12.99 -12.34 12.54
C GLU A 240 -14.01 -12.84 11.51
N LYS A 241 -15.00 -13.62 11.94
CA LYS A 241 -15.98 -14.23 11.03
C LYS A 241 -16.94 -13.21 10.42
N VAL A 242 -17.35 -12.22 11.20
CA VAL A 242 -18.35 -11.21 10.79
C VAL A 242 -17.72 -10.10 9.92
N ASN A 243 -16.42 -9.82 10.05
CA ASN A 243 -15.73 -8.76 9.28
C ASN A 243 -15.42 -9.12 7.81
N THR A 244 -16.10 -10.12 7.25
CA THR A 244 -15.87 -10.63 5.89
C THR A 244 -16.63 -9.82 4.81
N GLY A 245 -17.66 -9.06 5.18
CA GLY A 245 -18.50 -8.29 4.24
C GLY A 245 -18.06 -6.83 3.99
N GLY A 246 -17.14 -6.28 4.80
CA GLY A 246 -16.63 -4.90 4.70
C GLY A 246 -15.25 -4.81 4.04
N LYS A 247 -14.50 -3.71 4.27
CA LYS A 247 -13.04 -3.75 4.02
C LYS A 247 -12.47 -4.72 5.05
N PRO A 248 -11.95 -5.91 4.67
CA PRO A 248 -11.58 -6.94 5.64
C PRO A 248 -10.56 -6.38 6.63
N LEU A 249 -10.60 -6.88 7.86
CA LEU A 249 -9.55 -6.56 8.81
C LEU A 249 -8.28 -7.33 8.47
N ASP A 250 -7.15 -6.66 8.52
CA ASP A 250 -5.85 -7.32 8.34
C ASP A 250 -5.44 -8.07 9.64
N ALA A 251 -4.43 -8.93 9.54
CA ALA A 251 -3.93 -9.68 10.69
C ALA A 251 -3.46 -8.75 11.82
N PHE A 252 -2.93 -7.59 11.47
CA PHE A 252 -2.45 -6.61 12.46
C PHE A 252 -3.61 -6.03 13.29
N GLU A 253 -4.77 -5.75 12.70
CA GLU A 253 -5.94 -5.26 13.42
C GLU A 253 -6.46 -6.28 14.44
N LEU A 254 -6.44 -7.57 14.09
CA LEU A 254 -6.82 -8.66 15.00
C LEU A 254 -5.82 -8.82 16.15
N VAL A 255 -4.52 -8.83 15.85
CA VAL A 255 -3.47 -8.90 16.88
C VAL A 255 -3.51 -7.66 17.79
N THR A 256 -3.80 -6.48 17.24
CA THR A 256 -3.98 -5.25 18.04
C THR A 256 -5.13 -5.44 19.04
N ALA A 257 -6.27 -6.01 18.62
CA ALA A 257 -7.37 -6.30 19.52
C ALA A 257 -6.97 -7.27 20.65
N MET A 258 -6.25 -8.34 20.30
CA MET A 258 -5.78 -9.33 21.26
C MET A 258 -4.82 -8.73 22.29
N PHE A 259 -3.91 -7.85 21.86
CA PHE A 259 -2.93 -7.19 22.73
C PHE A 259 -3.55 -6.07 23.57
N ALA A 260 -4.50 -5.33 23.03
CA ALA A 260 -5.23 -4.28 23.75
C ALA A 260 -5.96 -4.84 24.97
N ALA A 261 -6.61 -6.00 24.82
CA ALA A 261 -7.23 -6.70 25.96
C ALA A 261 -6.22 -7.26 26.98
N SER A 262 -4.92 -7.22 26.69
CA SER A 262 -3.84 -7.52 27.63
C SER A 262 -3.09 -6.26 28.08
N GLY A 263 -3.65 -5.07 27.82
CA GLY A 263 -3.10 -3.77 28.25
C GLY A 263 -2.02 -3.17 27.34
N HIS A 264 -1.82 -3.70 26.13
CA HIS A 264 -0.78 -3.25 25.21
C HIS A 264 -1.35 -2.60 23.94
N GLU A 265 -0.93 -1.36 23.65
CA GLU A 265 -1.43 -0.54 22.54
C GLU A 265 -0.58 -0.72 21.26
N LEU A 266 -0.67 -1.87 20.60
CA LEU A 266 0.16 -2.20 19.41
C LEU A 266 0.10 -1.14 18.29
N ARG A 267 -1.06 -0.48 18.11
CA ARG A 267 -1.21 0.63 17.16
C ARG A 267 -0.32 1.82 17.50
N LYS A 268 -0.22 2.18 18.79
CA LYS A 268 0.61 3.28 19.24
C LYS A 268 2.10 2.93 19.06
N ASP A 269 2.49 1.69 19.29
CA ASP A 269 3.86 1.24 19.03
C ASP A 269 4.25 1.33 17.54
N TRP A 270 3.31 0.98 16.66
CA TRP A 270 3.54 1.01 15.22
C TRP A 270 3.49 2.43 14.63
N TYR A 271 2.42 3.18 14.89
CA TYR A 271 2.17 4.50 14.29
C TYR A 271 2.74 5.67 15.11
N GLY A 272 2.95 5.48 16.41
CA GLY A 272 3.36 6.52 17.35
C GLY A 272 2.18 7.20 18.03
N GLY A 273 2.48 8.23 18.83
CA GLY A 273 1.49 9.04 19.51
C GLY A 273 2.04 10.41 19.91
N GLY A 274 1.33 11.49 19.58
CA GLY A 274 1.77 12.86 19.87
C GLY A 274 3.13 13.17 19.25
N ALA A 275 4.14 13.41 20.08
CA ALA A 275 5.51 13.71 19.65
C ALA A 275 6.38 12.45 19.41
N GLU A 276 5.95 11.26 19.86
CA GLU A 276 6.73 10.02 19.73
C GLU A 276 6.53 9.38 18.36
N LYS A 277 7.63 9.11 17.66
CA LYS A 277 7.62 8.40 16.37
C LYS A 277 7.40 6.92 16.60
N GLY A 278 6.38 6.34 15.97
CA GLY A 278 6.19 4.88 15.94
C GLY A 278 7.21 4.14 15.08
N ARG A 279 7.24 2.81 15.19
CA ARG A 279 8.12 1.92 14.40
C ARG A 279 8.04 2.19 12.90
N GLN A 280 6.84 2.42 12.36
CA GLN A 280 6.65 2.72 10.93
C GLN A 280 7.50 3.91 10.48
N ARG A 281 7.39 5.02 11.22
CA ARG A 281 8.11 6.25 10.89
C ARG A 281 9.61 6.11 11.12
N ARG A 282 10.02 5.42 12.20
CA ARG A 282 11.43 5.16 12.45
C ARG A 282 12.07 4.34 11.34
N LEU A 283 11.41 3.25 10.91
CA LEU A 283 11.85 2.42 9.77
C LEU A 283 11.87 3.21 8.46
N ALA A 284 10.81 3.99 8.17
CA ALA A 284 10.74 4.83 6.99
C ALA A 284 11.83 5.92 6.94
N GLU A 285 12.39 6.33 8.08
CA GLU A 285 13.48 7.32 8.14
C GLU A 285 14.88 6.68 8.12
N VAL A 286 14.99 5.34 8.19
CA VAL A 286 16.29 4.64 8.16
C VAL A 286 17.01 4.90 6.84
N LEU A 287 18.22 5.45 6.93
CA LEU A 287 19.07 5.82 5.79
C LEU A 287 18.37 6.73 4.77
N ARG A 288 17.34 7.47 5.22
CA ARG A 288 16.68 8.49 4.40
C ARG A 288 17.66 9.64 4.13
N LEU A 289 17.80 10.00 2.86
CA LEU A 289 18.62 11.14 2.43
C LEU A 289 17.82 12.44 2.51
N GLY A 290 18.52 13.58 2.59
CA GLY A 290 17.92 14.89 2.87
C GLY A 290 16.80 15.31 1.92
N ASP A 291 16.93 15.00 0.64
CA ASP A 291 15.96 15.38 -0.40
C ASP A 291 14.90 14.29 -0.67
N SER A 292 14.95 13.16 0.07
CA SER A 292 14.01 12.04 -0.10
C SER A 292 12.95 12.04 1.00
N GLU A 293 11.69 11.83 0.63
CA GLU A 293 10.58 11.78 1.59
C GLU A 293 10.69 10.60 2.56
N ALA A 294 11.24 9.45 2.10
CA ALA A 294 11.41 8.24 2.88
C ALA A 294 12.61 7.38 2.42
N GLY A 295 13.16 6.57 3.32
CA GLY A 295 14.23 5.61 3.05
C GLY A 295 13.72 4.26 2.50
N ILE A 296 14.66 3.34 2.24
CA ILE A 296 14.41 2.05 1.56
C ILE A 296 13.38 1.15 2.27
N LEU A 297 13.17 1.33 3.58
CA LEU A 297 12.24 0.50 4.37
C LEU A 297 10.83 1.07 4.51
N ALA A 298 10.48 2.18 3.85
CA ALA A 298 9.15 2.78 4.07
C ALA A 298 8.00 1.88 3.59
N GLY A 299 8.28 0.92 2.71
CA GLY A 299 7.33 -0.11 2.28
C GLY A 299 7.07 -1.22 3.30
N VAL A 300 7.83 -1.30 4.40
CA VAL A 300 7.65 -2.33 5.43
C VAL A 300 6.31 -2.10 6.14
N SER A 301 5.41 -3.07 6.00
CA SER A 301 4.09 -3.04 6.60
C SER A 301 4.11 -3.53 8.06
N ASN A 302 3.01 -3.28 8.76
CA ASN A 302 2.81 -3.77 10.12
C ASN A 302 2.79 -5.31 10.19
N THR A 303 2.24 -5.96 9.17
CA THR A 303 2.20 -7.42 9.03
C THR A 303 3.57 -7.99 8.71
N ASP A 304 4.41 -7.31 7.93
CA ASP A 304 5.80 -7.72 7.66
C ASP A 304 6.61 -7.77 8.97
N PHE A 305 6.43 -6.76 9.82
CA PHE A 305 7.09 -6.69 11.12
C PHE A 305 6.59 -7.80 12.06
N LEU A 306 5.28 -8.00 12.17
CA LEU A 306 4.70 -9.07 12.97
C LEU A 306 5.08 -10.46 12.44
N GLN A 307 5.20 -10.62 11.12
CA GLN A 307 5.67 -11.85 10.49
C GLN A 307 7.09 -12.17 10.95
N ALA A 308 8.02 -11.21 10.88
CA ALA A 308 9.37 -11.41 11.40
C ALA A 308 9.38 -11.81 12.88
N VAL A 309 8.58 -11.16 13.73
CA VAL A 309 8.42 -11.52 15.15
C VAL A 309 7.87 -12.95 15.32
N SER A 310 6.86 -13.32 14.54
CA SER A 310 6.23 -14.64 14.58
C SER A 310 7.19 -15.76 14.18
N LEU A 311 8.11 -15.52 13.25
CA LEU A 311 9.17 -16.47 12.89
C LEU A 311 10.04 -16.84 14.10
N PHE A 312 10.47 -15.86 14.90
CA PHE A 312 11.23 -16.11 16.12
C PHE A 312 10.42 -16.91 17.16
N HIS A 313 9.17 -16.53 17.39
CA HIS A 313 8.29 -17.22 18.34
C HIS A 313 8.04 -18.67 17.95
N THR A 314 7.65 -18.93 16.70
CA THR A 314 7.34 -20.28 16.22
C THR A 314 8.59 -21.16 16.15
N ARG A 315 9.76 -20.60 15.83
CA ARG A 315 11.04 -21.31 15.95
C ARG A 315 11.37 -21.72 17.38
N ASP A 316 11.14 -20.86 18.36
CA ASP A 316 11.36 -21.21 19.76
C ASP A 316 10.43 -22.34 20.22
N LYS A 317 9.15 -22.29 19.83
CA LYS A 317 8.21 -23.39 20.11
C LYS A 317 8.67 -24.70 19.48
N ARG A 318 9.19 -24.64 18.25
CA ARG A 318 9.75 -25.78 17.55
C ARG A 318 10.94 -26.36 18.32
N ARG A 319 11.92 -25.53 18.67
CA ARG A 319 13.12 -25.95 19.44
C ARG A 319 12.75 -26.54 20.80
N ALA A 320 11.77 -25.97 21.49
CA ALA A 320 11.27 -26.50 22.76
C ALA A 320 10.63 -27.89 22.58
N ALA A 321 9.77 -28.06 21.58
CA ALA A 321 9.18 -29.37 21.27
C ALA A 321 10.24 -30.42 20.92
N GLU A 322 11.23 -30.07 20.11
CA GLU A 322 12.36 -30.94 19.74
C GLU A 322 13.19 -31.35 20.98
N ALA A 323 13.48 -30.41 21.89
CA ALA A 323 14.20 -30.69 23.13
C ALA A 323 13.43 -31.62 24.08
N GLU A 324 12.09 -31.59 24.02
CA GLU A 324 11.21 -32.46 24.80
C GLU A 324 10.86 -33.79 24.09
N GLY A 325 11.41 -34.03 22.88
CA GLY A 325 11.10 -35.23 22.09
C GLY A 325 9.67 -35.28 21.54
N ARG A 326 8.98 -34.14 21.49
CA ARG A 326 7.63 -33.99 20.94
C ARG A 326 7.68 -33.65 19.44
N GLU A 327 6.56 -33.84 18.75
CA GLU A 327 6.43 -33.43 17.35
C GLU A 327 6.67 -31.92 17.20
N ALA A 328 7.61 -31.58 16.33
CA ALA A 328 8.11 -30.22 16.18
C ALA A 328 7.17 -29.39 15.28
N PRO A 329 6.47 -28.37 15.81
CA PRO A 329 5.58 -27.55 14.98
C PRO A 329 6.35 -26.83 13.87
N PRO A 330 5.68 -26.46 12.76
CA PRO A 330 6.31 -25.69 11.71
C PRO A 330 6.68 -24.29 12.19
N VAL A 331 7.80 -23.76 11.70
CA VAL A 331 8.10 -22.33 11.78
C VAL A 331 7.23 -21.63 10.76
N SER A 332 6.53 -20.58 11.18
CA SER A 332 5.56 -19.87 10.32
C SER A 332 5.44 -18.42 10.75
N GLY A 333 5.15 -17.57 9.77
CA GLY A 333 4.70 -16.20 9.98
C GLY A 333 3.52 -15.88 9.05
N ASN A 334 2.70 -16.88 8.74
CA ASN A 334 1.46 -16.69 8.00
C ASN A 334 0.40 -16.04 8.89
N ARG A 335 -0.76 -15.70 8.31
CA ARG A 335 -1.86 -15.06 9.03
C ARG A 335 -2.25 -15.79 10.33
N GLN A 336 -2.35 -17.12 10.32
CA GLN A 336 -2.71 -17.89 11.52
C GLN A 336 -1.64 -17.76 12.61
N ALA A 337 -0.36 -17.86 12.25
CA ALA A 337 0.76 -17.70 13.18
C ALA A 337 0.86 -16.28 13.76
N LEU A 338 0.37 -15.25 13.06
CA LEU A 338 0.22 -13.90 13.62
C LEU A 338 -0.89 -13.85 14.66
N LEU A 339 -2.04 -14.48 14.40
CA LEU A 339 -3.15 -14.53 15.36
C LEU A 339 -2.79 -15.32 16.62
N ASP A 340 -1.97 -16.36 16.49
CA ASP A 340 -1.50 -17.16 17.62
C ASP A 340 -0.28 -16.55 18.33
N LEU A 341 0.19 -15.37 17.92
CA LEU A 341 1.34 -14.69 18.53
C LEU A 341 0.96 -14.08 19.89
N PRO A 342 1.53 -14.55 21.00
CA PRO A 342 1.23 -13.98 22.31
C PRO A 342 2.02 -12.69 22.57
N LEU A 343 1.50 -11.84 23.45
CA LEU A 343 2.07 -10.52 23.74
C LEU A 343 3.50 -10.62 24.30
N ASP A 344 3.79 -11.58 25.17
CA ASP A 344 5.12 -11.81 25.72
C ASP A 344 6.16 -12.11 24.64
N ALA A 345 5.78 -12.90 23.63
CA ALA A 345 6.65 -13.17 22.48
C ALA A 345 6.87 -11.92 21.62
N TYR A 346 5.85 -11.10 21.40
CA TYR A 346 6.02 -9.81 20.73
C TYR A 346 7.00 -8.91 21.48
N LEU A 347 6.78 -8.73 22.78
CA LEU A 347 7.63 -7.89 23.63
C LEU A 347 9.08 -8.41 23.69
N LYS A 348 9.27 -9.73 23.66
CA LYS A 348 10.59 -10.38 23.62
C LYS A 348 11.37 -10.03 22.34
N TYR A 349 10.70 -9.99 21.19
CA TYR A 349 11.38 -9.96 19.88
C TYR A 349 11.30 -8.63 19.13
N GLN A 350 10.39 -7.72 19.49
CA GLN A 350 10.16 -6.46 18.78
C GLN A 350 11.44 -5.64 18.52
N ASP A 351 12.29 -5.46 19.53
CA ASP A 351 13.49 -4.61 19.38
C ASP A 351 14.60 -5.33 18.62
N GLN A 352 14.68 -6.66 18.74
CA GLN A 352 15.61 -7.48 17.97
C GLN A 352 15.24 -7.42 16.47
N VAL A 353 13.95 -7.56 16.15
CA VAL A 353 13.43 -7.48 14.79
C VAL A 353 13.60 -6.09 14.20
N GLU A 354 13.30 -5.01 14.95
CA GLU A 354 13.53 -3.64 14.49
C GLU A 354 15.00 -3.39 14.13
N LYS A 355 15.93 -3.86 14.98
CA LYS A 355 17.37 -3.80 14.66
C LYS A 355 17.70 -4.60 13.41
N GLY A 356 17.09 -5.78 13.21
CA GLY A 356 17.23 -6.57 11.99
C GLY A 356 16.82 -5.82 10.73
N PHE A 357 15.69 -5.12 10.75
CA PHE A 357 15.26 -4.27 9.64
C PHE A 357 16.25 -3.13 9.36
N VAL A 358 16.75 -2.46 10.41
CA VAL A 358 17.79 -1.42 10.25
C VAL A 358 19.05 -1.99 9.60
N GLN A 359 19.47 -3.21 9.95
CA GLN A 359 20.60 -3.87 9.31
C GLN A 359 20.28 -4.27 7.86
N ALA A 360 19.05 -4.69 7.58
CA ALA A 360 18.61 -4.99 6.21
C ALA A 360 18.72 -3.75 5.31
N ALA A 361 18.38 -2.55 5.78
CA ALA A 361 18.59 -1.32 5.03
C ALA A 361 20.07 -1.09 4.67
N LYS A 362 20.99 -1.29 5.64
CA LYS A 362 22.44 -1.18 5.41
C LYS A 362 22.93 -2.21 4.39
N PHE A 363 22.42 -3.45 4.49
CA PHE A 363 22.71 -4.51 3.54
C PHE A 363 22.23 -4.17 2.12
N LEU A 364 21.03 -3.59 1.98
CA LEU A 364 20.50 -3.15 0.68
C LEU A 364 21.32 -2.00 0.09
N HIS A 365 21.73 -1.03 0.91
CA HIS A 365 22.63 0.05 0.46
C HIS A 365 23.99 -0.46 -0.01
N LEU A 366 24.56 -1.47 0.67
CA LEU A 366 25.77 -2.16 0.21
C LEU A 366 25.59 -2.74 -1.21
N LEU A 367 24.38 -3.20 -1.52
CA LEU A 367 24.01 -3.75 -2.83
C LEU A 367 23.58 -2.67 -3.85
N HIS A 368 23.75 -1.38 -3.53
CA HIS A 368 23.33 -0.26 -4.38
C HIS A 368 21.82 -0.22 -4.64
N VAL A 369 21.02 -0.72 -3.68
CA VAL A 369 19.56 -0.62 -3.67
C VAL A 369 19.17 0.45 -2.66
N TYR A 370 18.85 1.65 -3.16
CA TYR A 370 18.67 2.83 -2.31
C TYR A 370 17.23 3.30 -2.14
N ARG A 371 16.37 3.12 -3.16
CA ARG A 371 14.98 3.58 -3.14
C ARG A 371 14.02 2.40 -3.16
N ILE A 372 12.84 2.58 -2.57
CA ILE A 372 11.77 1.57 -2.55
C ILE A 372 11.40 1.12 -3.96
N PHE A 373 11.37 2.06 -4.92
CA PHE A 373 11.08 1.75 -6.31
C PHE A 373 12.12 0.80 -6.93
N ASP A 374 13.39 0.90 -6.53
CA ASP A 374 14.48 0.05 -7.01
C ASP A 374 14.60 -1.27 -6.24
N LEU A 375 13.79 -1.49 -5.20
CA LEU A 375 13.80 -2.74 -4.44
C LEU A 375 13.27 -3.89 -5.31
N PRO A 376 14.05 -4.98 -5.51
CA PRO A 376 13.60 -6.14 -6.28
C PRO A 376 12.36 -6.81 -5.70
N TYR A 377 12.38 -7.16 -4.42
CA TYR A 377 11.27 -7.80 -3.72
C TYR A 377 11.07 -7.21 -2.33
N GLN A 378 9.88 -6.65 -2.08
CA GLN A 378 9.45 -6.23 -0.74
C GLN A 378 9.36 -7.44 0.20
N SER A 379 8.85 -8.57 -0.28
CA SER A 379 8.68 -9.82 0.47
C SER A 379 10.01 -10.44 0.95
N GLN A 380 11.12 -10.21 0.24
CA GLN A 380 12.44 -10.71 0.64
C GLN A 380 13.09 -9.87 1.75
N VAL A 381 12.59 -8.66 2.03
CA VAL A 381 13.09 -7.82 3.13
C VAL A 381 12.79 -8.46 4.49
N VAL A 382 11.64 -9.14 4.65
CA VAL A 382 11.24 -9.79 5.89
C VAL A 382 12.22 -10.88 6.33
N PRO A 383 12.54 -11.92 5.52
CA PRO A 383 13.50 -12.93 5.91
C PRO A 383 14.90 -12.34 6.04
N LEU A 384 15.30 -11.39 5.20
CA LEU A 384 16.60 -10.71 5.34
C LEU A 384 16.71 -10.03 6.72
N ALA A 385 15.70 -9.26 7.12
CA ALA A 385 15.67 -8.60 8.42
C ALA A 385 15.66 -9.61 9.57
N ALA A 386 14.87 -10.67 9.49
CA ALA A 386 14.81 -11.71 10.52
C ALA A 386 16.13 -12.48 10.65
N ILE A 387 16.78 -12.83 9.53
CA ILE A 387 18.10 -13.49 9.50
C ILE A 387 19.15 -12.57 10.12
N LEU A 388 19.20 -11.30 9.71
CA LEU A 388 20.15 -10.32 10.27
C LEU A 388 19.92 -10.05 11.76
N ALA A 389 18.65 -10.04 12.20
CA ALA A 389 18.29 -9.97 13.61
C ALA A 389 18.79 -11.19 14.40
N ASP A 390 18.75 -12.38 13.80
CA ASP A 390 19.14 -13.63 14.47
C ASP A 390 20.66 -13.77 14.60
N ILE A 391 21.38 -13.51 13.52
CA ILE A 391 22.84 -13.69 13.49
C ILE A 391 23.61 -12.50 14.10
N GLY A 392 22.93 -11.38 14.38
CA GLY A 392 23.54 -10.19 14.97
C GLY A 392 24.76 -9.72 14.18
N SER A 393 25.84 -9.32 14.84
CA SER A 393 27.06 -8.80 14.18
C SER A 393 27.79 -9.80 13.28
N ALA A 394 27.42 -11.09 13.28
CA ALA A 394 28.07 -12.10 12.44
C ALA A 394 27.93 -11.83 10.94
N TRP A 395 26.92 -11.05 10.51
CA TRP A 395 26.74 -10.68 9.10
C TRP A 395 27.88 -9.78 8.56
N GLU A 396 28.59 -9.06 9.44
CA GLU A 396 29.68 -8.15 9.08
C GLU A 396 30.97 -8.90 8.70
N HIS A 397 31.07 -10.19 9.05
CA HIS A 397 32.18 -11.04 8.63
C HIS A 397 32.10 -11.30 7.11
N ASP A 398 33.20 -11.10 6.40
CA ASP A 398 33.23 -11.15 4.92
C ASP A 398 32.69 -12.48 4.34
N GLY A 399 33.08 -13.61 4.92
CA GLY A 399 32.58 -14.92 4.49
C GLY A 399 31.07 -15.08 4.63
N ASN A 400 30.49 -14.54 5.71
CA ASN A 400 29.04 -14.59 5.94
C ASN A 400 28.32 -13.62 5.01
N ARG A 401 28.86 -12.40 4.88
CA ARG A 401 28.34 -11.39 3.96
C ARG A 401 28.28 -11.90 2.53
N ARG A 402 29.33 -12.55 2.01
CA ARG A 402 29.34 -13.12 0.65
C ARG A 402 28.22 -14.14 0.45
N LYS A 403 28.02 -15.05 1.41
CA LYS A 403 26.90 -16.01 1.39
C LYS A 403 25.53 -15.32 1.40
N LEU A 404 25.34 -14.32 2.27
CA LEU A 404 24.10 -13.55 2.31
C LEU A 404 23.83 -12.81 0.99
N VAL A 405 24.86 -12.22 0.38
CA VAL A 405 24.78 -11.58 -0.94
C VAL A 405 24.39 -12.60 -2.02
N GLN A 406 25.00 -13.78 -2.01
CA GLN A 406 24.65 -14.87 -2.94
C GLN A 406 23.19 -15.30 -2.76
N TRP A 407 22.75 -15.56 -1.53
CA TRP A 407 21.36 -15.91 -1.23
C TRP A 407 20.38 -14.83 -1.69
N TYR A 408 20.71 -13.56 -1.44
CA TYR A 408 19.89 -12.44 -1.86
C TYR A 408 19.69 -12.44 -3.38
N TRP A 409 20.78 -12.52 -4.15
CA TRP A 409 20.73 -12.55 -5.60
C TRP A 409 20.11 -13.81 -6.18
N CYS A 410 20.30 -14.98 -5.55
CA CYS A 410 19.55 -16.20 -5.90
C CYS A 410 18.04 -16.00 -5.76
N GLY A 411 17.59 -15.33 -4.70
CA GLY A 411 16.19 -14.96 -4.52
C GLY A 411 15.65 -14.03 -5.60
N VAL A 412 16.44 -13.00 -5.96
CA VAL A 412 16.07 -12.00 -6.98
C VAL A 412 16.03 -12.58 -8.39
N PHE A 413 17.13 -13.20 -8.84
CA PHE A 413 17.25 -13.71 -10.21
C PHE A 413 16.58 -15.06 -10.40
N GLY A 414 16.37 -15.85 -9.35
CA GLY A 414 15.47 -17.00 -9.39
C GLY A 414 13.98 -16.60 -9.37
N GLU A 415 13.67 -15.31 -9.24
CA GLU A 415 12.30 -14.76 -9.14
C GLU A 415 11.45 -15.46 -8.04
N LEU A 416 12.11 -15.88 -6.95
CA LEU A 416 11.58 -16.84 -5.97
C LEU A 416 10.66 -16.25 -4.89
N TYR A 417 10.53 -14.92 -4.84
CA TYR A 417 9.72 -14.20 -3.85
C TYR A 417 8.49 -13.49 -4.44
N GLY A 418 8.20 -13.73 -5.73
CA GLY A 418 6.99 -13.23 -6.40
C GLY A 418 5.73 -14.04 -6.10
N SER A 419 5.88 -15.33 -5.79
CA SER A 419 4.78 -16.24 -5.44
C SER A 419 5.19 -17.16 -4.27
N ALA A 420 4.21 -17.64 -3.50
CA ALA A 420 4.42 -18.53 -2.34
C ALA A 420 5.49 -18.04 -1.33
N ALA A 421 5.63 -16.71 -1.20
CA ALA A 421 6.71 -16.11 -0.42
C ALA A 421 6.69 -16.53 1.06
N GLU A 422 5.51 -16.66 1.69
CA GLU A 422 5.39 -16.97 3.13
C GLU A 422 6.13 -18.26 3.54
N THR A 423 5.93 -19.36 2.79
CA THR A 423 6.61 -20.63 3.07
C THR A 423 8.11 -20.52 2.88
N ARG A 424 8.55 -19.77 1.87
CA ARG A 424 9.97 -19.55 1.59
C ARG A 424 10.63 -18.69 2.66
N ILE A 425 9.96 -17.63 3.12
CA ILE A 425 10.41 -16.75 4.20
C ILE A 425 10.71 -17.58 5.47
N ALA A 426 9.77 -18.43 5.88
CA ALA A 426 9.95 -19.28 7.06
C ALA A 426 11.09 -20.29 6.90
N ARG A 427 11.24 -20.85 5.70
CA ARG A 427 12.32 -21.77 5.36
C ARG A 427 13.70 -21.09 5.40
N ASP A 428 13.84 -19.95 4.74
CA ASP A 428 15.10 -19.20 4.69
C ASP A 428 15.54 -18.70 6.06
N PHE A 429 14.58 -18.31 6.92
CA PHE A 429 14.87 -17.93 8.30
C PHE A 429 15.53 -19.07 9.10
N MET A 430 15.27 -20.33 8.74
CA MET A 430 15.90 -21.49 9.36
C MET A 430 17.18 -21.92 8.62
N GLU A 431 17.14 -21.98 7.29
CA GLU A 431 18.20 -22.56 6.49
C GLU A 431 19.40 -21.62 6.28
N VAL A 432 19.19 -20.31 6.17
CA VAL A 432 20.30 -19.37 5.93
C VAL A 432 21.23 -19.27 7.14
N PRO A 433 20.75 -19.04 8.38
CA PRO A 433 21.63 -19.05 9.56
C PRO A 433 22.38 -20.39 9.71
N ALA A 434 21.69 -21.52 9.44
CA ALA A 434 22.32 -22.83 9.44
C ALA A 434 23.44 -22.91 8.39
N TRP A 435 23.20 -22.46 7.16
CA TRP A 435 24.20 -22.46 6.07
C TRP A 435 25.46 -21.64 6.39
N LEU A 436 25.30 -20.51 7.09
CA LEU A 436 26.44 -19.70 7.52
C LEU A 436 27.38 -20.50 8.43
N SER A 437 26.82 -21.34 9.31
CA SER A 437 27.58 -22.17 10.26
C SER A 437 28.04 -23.54 9.73
N THR A 438 27.21 -24.25 8.97
CA THR A 438 27.45 -25.65 8.58
C THR A 438 27.90 -25.81 7.13
N GLY A 439 27.69 -24.81 6.28
CA GLY A 439 27.97 -24.90 4.85
C GLY A 439 26.90 -25.62 4.02
N VAL A 440 25.83 -26.15 4.61
CA VAL A 440 24.71 -26.76 3.87
C VAL A 440 23.87 -25.67 3.20
N GLU A 441 23.85 -25.63 1.86
CA GLU A 441 23.15 -24.58 1.11
C GLU A 441 21.63 -24.56 1.37
N PRO A 442 21.03 -23.36 1.49
CA PRO A 442 19.59 -23.21 1.62
C PRO A 442 18.90 -23.54 0.30
N THR A 443 17.65 -23.96 0.39
CA THR A 443 16.77 -24.31 -0.72
C THR A 443 16.62 -23.17 -1.72
N THR A 444 16.54 -21.92 -1.25
CA THR A 444 16.50 -20.73 -2.13
C THR A 444 17.76 -20.58 -2.99
N VAL A 445 18.94 -20.92 -2.47
CA VAL A 445 20.16 -20.97 -3.30
C VAL A 445 20.08 -22.15 -4.26
N LYS A 446 19.75 -23.36 -3.77
CA LYS A 446 19.66 -24.59 -4.58
C LYS A 446 18.70 -24.47 -5.77
N ASP A 447 17.49 -24.01 -5.54
CA ASP A 447 16.40 -23.92 -6.51
C ASP A 447 16.55 -22.76 -7.50
N ALA A 448 17.38 -21.75 -7.18
CA ALA A 448 17.52 -20.58 -8.02
C ALA A 448 18.10 -20.94 -9.39
N ILE A 449 17.32 -20.67 -10.44
CA ILE A 449 17.68 -20.86 -11.83
C ILE A 449 17.40 -19.56 -12.57
N PHE A 450 18.41 -19.03 -13.25
CA PHE A 450 18.23 -17.94 -14.21
C PHE A 450 18.40 -18.49 -15.63
N ARG A 451 17.56 -18.01 -16.56
CA ARG A 451 17.60 -18.40 -17.98
C ARG A 451 18.16 -17.24 -18.80
N ALA A 452 19.08 -17.53 -19.72
CA ALA A 452 19.73 -16.52 -20.56
C ALA A 452 18.74 -15.66 -21.36
N ASP A 453 17.67 -16.27 -21.91
CA ASP A 453 16.66 -15.57 -22.71
C ASP A 453 15.75 -14.65 -21.88
N ARG A 454 15.73 -14.80 -20.54
CA ARG A 454 14.98 -13.90 -19.66
C ARG A 454 15.43 -12.45 -19.82
N LEU A 455 16.72 -12.21 -20.14
CA LEU A 455 17.24 -10.87 -20.43
C LEU A 455 16.58 -10.22 -21.67
N LYS A 456 16.12 -11.01 -22.65
CA LYS A 456 15.44 -10.48 -23.83
C LYS A 456 14.00 -10.10 -23.54
N THR A 457 13.32 -10.86 -22.69
CA THR A 457 11.90 -10.63 -22.36
C THR A 457 11.69 -9.62 -21.23
N MET A 458 12.71 -9.39 -20.40
CA MET A 458 12.71 -8.46 -19.28
C MET A 458 12.72 -7.00 -19.74
N ARG A 459 11.51 -6.45 -19.91
CA ARG A 459 11.26 -5.10 -20.46
C ARG A 459 10.77 -4.10 -19.41
N MET A 460 10.02 -4.60 -18.43
CA MET A 460 9.28 -3.82 -17.44
C MET A 460 10.12 -3.49 -16.21
N ARG A 461 10.08 -2.22 -15.76
CA ARG A 461 10.79 -1.73 -14.57
C ARG A 461 10.32 -2.35 -13.25
N ILE A 462 9.10 -2.91 -13.24
CA ILE A 462 8.54 -3.57 -12.06
C ILE A 462 9.18 -4.94 -11.76
N SER A 463 9.85 -5.58 -12.74
CA SER A 463 10.47 -6.90 -12.56
C SER A 463 11.59 -6.85 -11.53
N ALA A 464 11.62 -7.81 -10.62
CA ALA A 464 12.66 -7.92 -9.61
C ALA A 464 14.05 -8.12 -10.23
N ALA A 465 14.14 -9.02 -11.22
CA ALA A 465 15.38 -9.27 -11.95
C ALA A 465 15.85 -8.02 -12.73
N TYR A 466 14.93 -7.22 -13.27
CA TYR A 466 15.26 -5.95 -13.94
C TYR A 466 15.97 -4.98 -12.98
N LYS A 467 15.36 -4.77 -11.80
CA LYS A 467 15.94 -3.94 -10.75
C LYS A 467 17.27 -4.50 -10.25
N GLY A 468 17.38 -5.83 -10.18
CA GLY A 468 18.60 -6.53 -9.81
C GLY A 468 19.77 -6.30 -10.77
N VAL A 469 19.54 -6.36 -12.09
CA VAL A 469 20.59 -6.05 -13.09
C VAL A 469 21.08 -4.62 -12.92
N ASN A 470 20.17 -3.66 -12.72
CA ASN A 470 20.53 -2.26 -12.52
C ASN A 470 21.42 -2.07 -11.29
N ALA A 471 21.01 -2.65 -10.15
CA ALA A 471 21.78 -2.60 -8.91
C ALA A 471 23.16 -3.27 -9.04
N LEU A 472 23.25 -4.43 -9.71
CA LEU A 472 24.54 -5.09 -9.97
C LEU A 472 25.47 -4.25 -10.85
N LEU A 473 24.97 -3.61 -11.91
CA LEU A 473 25.78 -2.74 -12.76
C LEU A 473 26.38 -1.58 -11.95
N MET A 474 25.59 -0.93 -11.09
CA MET A 474 26.09 0.13 -10.22
C MET A 474 27.14 -0.41 -9.24
N LYS A 475 26.90 -1.59 -8.65
CA LYS A 475 27.81 -2.24 -7.71
C LYS A 475 29.16 -2.63 -8.32
N GLU A 476 29.17 -3.11 -9.58
CA GLU A 476 30.41 -3.44 -10.31
C GLU A 476 31.17 -2.20 -10.82
N GLY A 477 30.71 -1.00 -10.47
CA GLY A 477 31.43 0.24 -10.71
C GLY A 477 31.12 0.90 -12.04
N ALA A 478 29.89 0.72 -12.56
CA ALA A 478 29.38 1.52 -13.66
C ALA A 478 29.56 3.03 -13.38
N ARG A 479 29.98 3.78 -14.40
CA ARG A 479 30.31 5.20 -14.33
C ARG A 479 29.54 5.99 -15.36
N ASP A 480 28.91 7.07 -14.93
CA ASP A 480 28.20 7.97 -15.83
C ASP A 480 29.09 8.40 -17.01
N PHE A 481 28.56 8.25 -18.24
CA PHE A 481 29.36 8.46 -19.45
C PHE A 481 29.99 9.86 -19.52
N ARG A 482 29.26 10.88 -19.04
CA ARG A 482 29.70 12.28 -19.08
C ARG A 482 30.62 12.62 -17.92
N SER A 483 30.22 12.32 -16.69
CA SER A 483 30.97 12.77 -15.51
C SER A 483 32.08 11.82 -15.08
N GLY A 484 32.03 10.55 -15.49
CA GLY A 484 32.93 9.49 -15.03
C GLY A 484 32.72 9.10 -13.57
N GLN A 485 31.71 9.66 -12.90
CA GLN A 485 31.40 9.36 -11.51
C GLN A 485 30.69 8.01 -11.40
N GLY A 486 31.09 7.22 -10.40
CA GLY A 486 30.38 6.00 -10.03
C GLY A 486 29.05 6.33 -9.34
N PHE A 487 28.12 5.39 -9.38
CA PHE A 487 26.77 5.56 -8.82
C PHE A 487 26.68 5.20 -7.34
N ASP A 488 27.54 5.78 -6.51
CA ASP A 488 27.36 5.68 -5.07
C ASP A 488 26.08 6.39 -4.62
N HIS A 489 25.65 6.13 -3.38
CA HIS A 489 24.41 6.70 -2.85
C HIS A 489 24.36 8.23 -2.83
N THR A 490 25.48 8.97 -2.83
CA THR A 490 25.43 10.45 -2.86
C THR A 490 25.19 10.93 -4.29
N VAL A 491 25.94 10.37 -5.25
CA VAL A 491 25.82 10.70 -6.68
C VAL A 491 24.44 10.28 -7.21
N PHE A 492 23.96 9.09 -6.82
CA PHE A 492 22.70 8.52 -7.30
C PHE A 492 21.51 9.47 -7.11
N PHE A 493 21.40 10.08 -5.93
CA PHE A 493 20.33 11.03 -5.63
C PHE A 493 20.63 12.43 -6.16
N GLY A 494 21.87 12.91 -6.01
CA GLY A 494 22.25 14.26 -6.45
C GLY A 494 22.14 14.48 -7.96
N GLU A 495 22.32 13.44 -8.77
CA GLU A 495 22.31 13.51 -10.24
C GLU A 495 21.03 12.91 -10.87
N ASN A 496 20.03 12.56 -10.06
CA ASN A 496 18.77 11.94 -10.49
C ASN A 496 19.00 10.75 -11.44
N VAL A 497 19.75 9.76 -10.97
CA VAL A 497 20.11 8.59 -11.78
C VAL A 497 18.88 7.74 -12.04
N ASP A 498 18.71 7.35 -13.30
CA ASP A 498 17.65 6.47 -13.76
C ASP A 498 18.15 5.57 -14.90
N ILE A 499 17.36 4.58 -15.29
CA ILE A 499 17.72 3.58 -16.29
C ILE A 499 17.24 3.99 -17.68
N HIS A 500 18.17 4.14 -18.62
CA HIS A 500 17.89 4.65 -19.96
C HIS A 500 18.41 3.73 -21.05
N HIS A 501 17.84 3.87 -22.25
CA HIS A 501 18.25 3.08 -23.42
C HIS A 501 19.65 3.50 -23.91
N ILE A 502 20.52 2.52 -24.23
CA ILE A 502 21.86 2.78 -24.81
C ILE A 502 21.70 3.16 -26.28
N PHE A 503 20.97 2.34 -27.04
CA PHE A 503 20.45 2.70 -28.35
C PHE A 503 19.06 3.31 -28.15
N PRO A 504 18.89 4.63 -28.32
CA PRO A 504 17.65 5.30 -27.95
C PRO A 504 16.45 4.83 -28.77
N LYS A 505 15.27 4.76 -28.14
CA LYS A 505 13.99 4.35 -28.75
C LYS A 505 13.75 5.03 -30.11
N LYS A 506 13.99 6.34 -30.22
CA LYS A 506 13.83 7.10 -31.47
C LYS A 506 14.71 6.56 -32.60
N TRP A 507 15.96 6.22 -32.30
CA TRP A 507 16.88 5.62 -33.27
C TRP A 507 16.45 4.20 -33.65
N CYS A 508 16.04 3.38 -32.67
CA CYS A 508 15.58 2.02 -32.92
C CYS A 508 14.36 1.97 -33.85
N VAL A 509 13.37 2.84 -33.60
CA VAL A 509 12.17 2.97 -34.45
C VAL A 509 12.55 3.39 -35.87
N ALA A 510 13.46 4.36 -36.03
CA ALA A 510 13.94 4.78 -37.35
C ALA A 510 14.65 3.66 -38.13
N ASN A 511 15.28 2.71 -37.42
CA ASN A 511 15.97 1.55 -37.99
C ASN A 511 15.10 0.28 -38.01
N LYS A 512 13.78 0.40 -37.78
CA LYS A 512 12.81 -0.70 -37.85
C LYS A 512 13.09 -1.85 -36.85
N ILE A 513 13.71 -1.55 -35.71
CA ILE A 513 13.89 -2.49 -34.61
C ILE A 513 12.61 -2.51 -33.76
N LEU A 514 12.14 -3.70 -33.41
CA LEU A 514 10.88 -3.87 -32.71
C LEU A 514 10.98 -3.51 -31.21
N PRO A 515 9.89 -3.01 -30.59
CA PRO A 515 9.85 -2.75 -29.15
C PRO A 515 10.21 -3.96 -28.29
N SER A 516 9.79 -5.16 -28.72
CA SER A 516 10.13 -6.43 -28.07
C SER A 516 11.64 -6.68 -27.96
N GLU A 517 12.45 -6.05 -28.81
CA GLU A 517 13.92 -6.15 -28.77
C GLU A 517 14.54 -4.97 -28.01
N TYR A 518 14.23 -3.73 -28.42
CA TYR A 518 14.94 -2.56 -27.91
C TYR A 518 14.54 -2.16 -26.49
N ASP A 519 13.37 -2.59 -25.98
CA ASP A 519 12.96 -2.31 -24.61
C ASP A 519 13.50 -3.32 -23.59
N SER A 520 14.19 -4.36 -24.04
CA SER A 520 14.84 -5.33 -23.16
C SER A 520 15.91 -4.68 -22.26
N ILE A 521 16.14 -5.26 -21.09
CA ILE A 521 17.17 -4.80 -20.13
C ILE A 521 18.58 -4.78 -20.75
N ILE A 522 18.84 -5.60 -21.78
CA ILE A 522 20.11 -5.64 -22.51
C ILE A 522 20.43 -4.26 -23.10
N ASN A 523 19.43 -3.56 -23.64
CA ASN A 523 19.61 -2.22 -24.21
C ASN A 523 19.42 -1.09 -23.18
N LYS A 524 19.49 -1.37 -21.87
CA LYS A 524 19.29 -0.36 -20.82
C LYS A 524 20.46 -0.29 -19.84
N THR A 525 20.67 0.87 -19.20
CA THR A 525 21.72 1.05 -18.19
C THR A 525 21.49 2.29 -17.31
N PRO A 526 21.97 2.32 -16.06
CA PRO A 526 21.85 3.52 -15.22
C PRO A 526 22.66 4.68 -15.80
N LEU A 527 22.08 5.87 -15.86
CA LEU A 527 22.74 7.10 -16.27
C LEU A 527 22.17 8.29 -15.49
N SER A 528 22.95 9.35 -15.30
CA SER A 528 22.42 10.59 -14.74
C SER A 528 21.43 11.24 -15.69
N TYR A 529 20.49 12.01 -15.12
CA TYR A 529 19.54 12.81 -15.89
C TYR A 529 20.24 13.73 -16.91
N ARG A 530 21.36 14.36 -16.51
CA ARG A 530 22.14 15.26 -17.38
C ARG A 530 22.74 14.51 -18.57
N THR A 531 23.27 13.31 -18.34
CA THR A 531 23.86 12.49 -19.40
C THR A 531 22.81 11.97 -20.36
N ASN A 532 21.66 11.54 -19.85
CA ASN A 532 20.53 11.12 -20.67
C ASN A 532 20.05 12.25 -21.62
N ARG A 533 20.06 13.51 -21.16
CA ARG A 533 19.74 14.68 -22.02
C ARG A 533 20.73 14.86 -23.18
N ILE A 534 22.00 14.52 -23.00
CA ILE A 534 23.03 14.59 -24.07
C ILE A 534 22.88 13.44 -25.07
N ILE A 535 22.55 12.25 -24.59
CA ILE A 535 22.25 11.09 -25.42
C ILE A 535 21.07 11.42 -26.35
N GLY A 536 19.96 11.90 -25.78
CA GLY A 536 18.78 12.27 -26.54
C GLY A 536 18.21 11.09 -27.34
N GLY A 537 17.90 11.31 -28.61
CA GLY A 537 17.31 10.29 -29.49
C GLY A 537 18.24 9.81 -30.61
N ASP A 538 19.54 10.11 -30.53
CA ASP A 538 20.50 9.86 -31.61
C ASP A 538 21.23 8.52 -31.46
N ALA A 539 21.88 8.09 -32.55
CA ALA A 539 22.71 6.90 -32.55
C ALA A 539 23.87 7.00 -31.54
N PRO A 540 24.33 5.88 -30.95
CA PRO A 540 25.53 5.86 -30.09
C PRO A 540 26.75 6.52 -30.68
N SER A 541 27.09 6.26 -31.94
CA SER A 541 28.21 6.91 -32.63
C SER A 541 28.15 8.45 -32.57
N LYS A 542 26.94 9.01 -32.67
CA LYS A 542 26.70 10.46 -32.66
C LYS A 542 26.80 11.06 -31.28
N TYR A 543 26.13 10.48 -30.28
CA TYR A 543 26.17 11.05 -28.94
C TYR A 543 27.52 10.84 -28.26
N LEU A 544 28.22 9.73 -28.54
CA LEU A 544 29.59 9.53 -28.07
C LEU A 544 30.52 10.58 -28.69
N GLY A 545 30.41 10.82 -30.00
CA GLY A 545 31.15 11.89 -30.67
C GLY A 545 30.85 13.30 -30.12
N ARG A 546 29.63 13.56 -29.61
CA ARG A 546 29.31 14.80 -28.90
C ARG A 546 30.02 14.89 -27.55
N LEU A 547 30.03 13.81 -26.77
CA LEU A 547 30.73 13.75 -25.49
C LEU A 547 32.25 13.93 -25.68
N GLU A 548 32.82 13.38 -26.75
CA GLU A 548 34.24 13.56 -27.09
C GLU A 548 34.59 15.00 -27.46
N LYS A 549 33.75 15.65 -28.27
CA LYS A 549 33.97 17.04 -28.72
C LYS A 549 33.64 18.08 -27.63
N GLY A 550 32.75 17.73 -26.70
CA GLY A 550 32.15 18.67 -25.77
C GLY A 550 31.09 19.56 -26.41
N THR A 551 30.45 20.36 -25.58
CA THR A 551 29.49 21.42 -25.96
C THR A 551 29.87 22.72 -25.25
N SER A 552 29.13 23.81 -25.47
CA SER A 552 29.33 25.07 -24.73
C SER A 552 29.25 24.89 -23.21
N ASP A 553 28.46 23.91 -22.75
CA ASP A 553 28.13 23.69 -21.34
C ASP A 553 28.79 22.43 -20.77
N SER A 554 29.59 21.69 -21.56
CA SER A 554 30.28 20.47 -21.12
C SER A 554 31.63 20.31 -21.83
N PRO A 555 32.74 20.17 -21.10
CA PRO A 555 34.06 20.01 -21.72
C PRO A 555 34.17 18.71 -22.53
N ALA A 556 35.09 18.72 -23.49
CA ALA A 556 35.49 17.54 -24.26
C ALA A 556 36.02 16.42 -23.36
N ILE A 557 35.64 15.18 -23.64
CA ILE A 557 36.13 13.99 -22.95
C ILE A 557 37.10 13.25 -23.87
N ASN A 558 38.27 12.88 -23.35
CA ASN A 558 39.20 12.06 -24.13
C ASN A 558 38.56 10.72 -24.49
N ARG A 559 38.69 10.29 -25.76
CA ARG A 559 38.11 9.04 -26.27
C ARG A 559 38.40 7.82 -25.39
N ARG A 560 39.66 7.62 -24.97
CA ARG A 560 40.04 6.48 -24.12
C ARG A 560 39.37 6.52 -22.75
N THR A 561 39.18 7.72 -22.20
CA THR A 561 38.45 7.93 -20.94
C THR A 561 36.97 7.62 -21.12
N LEU A 562 36.34 8.09 -22.20
CA LEU A 562 34.94 7.80 -22.50
C LEU A 562 34.71 6.30 -22.75
N GLU A 563 35.61 5.64 -23.49
CA GLU A 563 35.59 4.19 -23.70
C GLU A 563 35.66 3.44 -22.37
N HIS A 564 36.46 3.92 -21.40
CA HIS A 564 36.51 3.34 -20.06
C HIS A 564 35.18 3.53 -19.29
N HIS A 565 34.56 4.71 -19.38
CA HIS A 565 33.24 4.94 -18.78
C HIS A 565 32.20 4.00 -19.40
N VAL A 566 32.12 3.91 -20.72
CA VAL A 566 31.22 3.00 -21.44
C VAL A 566 31.46 1.55 -21.03
N ALA A 567 32.72 1.09 -21.05
CA ALA A 567 33.06 -0.30 -20.72
C ALA A 567 32.68 -0.70 -19.28
N SER A 568 32.65 0.25 -18.34
CA SER A 568 32.23 -0.02 -16.95
C SER A 568 30.77 -0.49 -16.82
N HIS A 569 29.95 -0.33 -17.86
CA HIS A 569 28.57 -0.81 -17.93
C HIS A 569 28.45 -2.17 -18.62
N LEU A 570 29.55 -2.91 -18.78
CA LEU A 570 29.62 -4.14 -19.56
C LEU A 570 29.23 -3.92 -21.03
N LEU A 571 29.75 -2.84 -21.60
CA LEU A 571 29.56 -2.44 -23.00
C LEU A 571 30.86 -2.63 -23.76
N GLU A 572 30.78 -3.08 -25.02
CA GLU A 572 31.90 -3.05 -25.95
C GLU A 572 31.89 -1.72 -26.72
N PRO A 573 32.79 -0.76 -26.45
CA PRO A 573 32.70 0.58 -27.01
C PRO A 573 32.71 0.62 -28.54
N LEU A 574 33.45 -0.28 -29.19
CA LEU A 574 33.52 -0.34 -30.65
C LEU A 574 32.15 -0.60 -31.29
N LEU A 575 31.32 -1.47 -30.68
CA LEU A 575 29.99 -1.77 -31.19
C LEU A 575 29.04 -0.56 -31.10
N LEU A 576 29.28 0.34 -30.14
CA LEU A 576 28.53 1.60 -30.03
C LEU A 576 29.04 2.63 -31.04
N TYR A 577 30.36 2.78 -31.21
CA TYR A 577 30.91 3.72 -32.21
C TYR A 577 30.53 3.36 -33.65
N GLU A 578 30.31 2.08 -33.93
CA GLU A 578 29.89 1.58 -35.25
C GLU A 578 28.37 1.38 -35.38
N ASP A 579 27.59 1.74 -34.36
CA ASP A 579 26.13 1.54 -34.28
C ASP A 579 25.67 0.09 -34.58
N ARG A 580 26.50 -0.91 -34.25
CA ARG A 580 26.26 -2.34 -34.51
C ARG A 580 25.29 -2.95 -33.51
N TYR A 581 24.01 -2.57 -33.61
CA TYR A 581 22.96 -2.94 -32.64
C TYR A 581 22.87 -4.46 -32.37
N HIS A 582 22.78 -5.31 -33.38
CA HIS A 582 22.58 -6.75 -33.16
C HIS A 582 23.80 -7.42 -32.51
N ASP A 583 25.01 -7.02 -32.91
CA ASP A 583 26.24 -7.52 -32.27
C ASP A 583 26.36 -7.02 -30.82
N PHE A 584 25.98 -5.76 -30.57
CA PHE A 584 25.89 -5.19 -29.23
C PHE A 584 24.95 -6.00 -28.34
N MET A 585 23.75 -6.33 -28.83
CA MET A 585 22.76 -7.10 -28.06
C MET A 585 23.31 -8.48 -27.68
N ALA A 586 23.95 -9.17 -28.63
CA ALA A 586 24.53 -10.50 -28.41
C ALA A 586 25.73 -10.46 -27.44
N ASP A 587 26.66 -9.52 -27.62
CA ASP A 587 27.82 -9.37 -26.74
C ASP A 587 27.41 -8.98 -25.32
N ARG A 588 26.50 -8.01 -25.19
CA ARG A 588 26.06 -7.54 -23.89
C ARG A 588 25.23 -8.57 -23.14
N GLN A 589 24.37 -9.34 -23.84
CA GLN A 589 23.67 -10.46 -23.21
C GLN A 589 24.67 -11.42 -22.56
N ARG A 590 25.76 -11.76 -23.25
CA ARG A 590 26.81 -12.66 -22.72
C ARG A 590 27.48 -12.08 -21.46
N ARG A 591 27.81 -10.78 -21.47
CA ARG A 591 28.45 -10.12 -20.32
C ARG A 591 27.51 -9.98 -19.12
N LEU A 592 26.24 -9.64 -19.36
CA LEU A 592 25.22 -9.59 -18.30
C LEU A 592 24.92 -10.97 -17.71
N ILE A 593 24.98 -12.04 -18.53
CA ILE A 593 24.90 -13.41 -18.01
C ILE A 593 26.06 -13.67 -17.05
N GLY A 594 27.30 -13.36 -17.43
CA GLY A 594 28.46 -13.53 -16.54
C GLY A 594 28.30 -12.78 -15.21
N LEU A 595 27.81 -11.53 -15.26
CA LEU A 595 27.49 -10.73 -14.08
C LEU A 595 26.48 -11.42 -13.15
N ILE A 596 25.42 -12.00 -13.70
CA ILE A 596 24.38 -12.71 -12.94
C ILE A 596 24.94 -14.04 -12.39
N GLU A 597 25.74 -14.76 -13.17
CA GLU A 597 26.39 -16.00 -12.73
C GLU A 597 27.28 -15.78 -11.51
N ASP A 598 28.10 -14.72 -11.54
CA ASP A 598 28.98 -14.35 -10.44
C ASP A 598 28.19 -13.94 -9.19
N ALA A 599 27.11 -13.17 -9.37
CA ALA A 599 26.24 -12.75 -8.26
C ALA A 599 25.50 -13.92 -7.59
N MET A 600 25.01 -14.88 -8.38
CA MET A 600 24.33 -16.09 -7.88
C MET A 600 25.31 -17.18 -7.44
N GLY A 601 26.59 -17.10 -7.82
CA GLY A 601 27.56 -18.19 -7.66
C GLY A 601 27.15 -19.46 -8.41
N LYS A 602 26.43 -19.32 -9.53
CA LYS A 602 25.81 -20.42 -10.29
C LYS A 602 25.87 -20.17 -11.78
N ARG A 603 25.96 -21.23 -12.58
CA ARG A 603 25.83 -21.13 -14.05
C ARG A 603 24.37 -20.93 -14.46
N VAL A 604 24.16 -20.12 -15.50
CA VAL A 604 22.84 -19.88 -16.11
C VAL A 604 22.40 -21.11 -16.90
N TYR A 605 21.10 -21.42 -16.85
CA TYR A 605 20.53 -22.58 -17.54
C TYR A 605 20.34 -22.33 -19.04
N GLY A 606 20.89 -23.22 -19.86
CA GLY A 606 20.85 -23.16 -21.34
C GLY A 606 19.91 -24.16 -22.03
N GLY A 607 19.00 -24.84 -21.30
CA GLY A 607 18.10 -25.84 -21.88
C GLY A 607 16.83 -25.29 -22.56
N PRO A 608 16.13 -26.12 -23.35
CA PRO A 608 15.01 -25.70 -24.21
C PRO A 608 13.77 -25.19 -23.45
N VAL A 609 12.93 -24.44 -24.17
CA VAL A 609 11.72 -23.75 -23.69
C VAL A 609 10.59 -24.74 -23.40
N ILE A 610 10.01 -24.68 -22.19
CA ILE A 610 8.60 -24.97 -21.96
C ILE A 610 8.07 -23.73 -21.25
N ASP A 611 7.25 -22.96 -21.93
CA ASP A 611 6.54 -21.82 -21.37
C ASP A 611 5.07 -21.98 -21.75
N GLU A 612 4.20 -22.14 -20.75
CA GLU A 612 2.75 -22.29 -20.90
C GLU A 612 2.01 -21.00 -20.50
N GLY A 613 2.72 -19.88 -20.26
CA GLY A 613 2.11 -18.62 -19.83
C GLY A 613 2.30 -17.48 -20.84
N GLU A 614 1.24 -16.72 -21.12
CA GLU A 614 1.32 -15.42 -21.77
C GLU A 614 1.55 -14.32 -20.72
N ASP A 615 2.63 -13.53 -20.88
CA ASP A 615 2.80 -12.27 -20.16
C ASP A 615 1.73 -11.27 -20.67
N ILE A 616 0.82 -10.84 -19.78
CA ILE A 616 -0.18 -9.81 -20.13
C ILE A 616 0.49 -8.44 -20.08
N ASP A 617 0.67 -7.82 -21.26
CA ASP A 617 1.09 -6.43 -21.42
C ASP A 617 -0.01 -5.48 -20.87
N VAL A 618 0.14 -5.05 -19.61
CA VAL A 618 -0.57 -3.88 -19.10
C VAL A 618 0.39 -2.69 -19.15
N ASP A 619 0.21 -1.86 -20.17
CA ASP A 619 0.93 -0.60 -20.37
C ASP A 619 0.49 0.40 -19.29
N ASP A 620 1.12 0.33 -18.10
CA ASP A 620 0.79 1.17 -16.96
C ASP A 620 1.93 2.16 -16.65
N GLU A 621 2.20 3.09 -17.58
CA GLU A 621 2.92 4.34 -17.27
C GLU A 621 2.18 5.16 -16.17
N THR A 622 0.91 4.85 -15.88
CA THR A 622 0.11 5.47 -14.82
C THR A 622 0.40 4.96 -13.40
N GLY A 623 0.99 3.76 -13.25
CA GLY A 623 1.35 3.19 -11.94
C GLY A 623 2.50 3.93 -11.25
N GLU A 624 3.40 4.54 -12.03
CA GLU A 624 4.60 5.23 -11.52
C GLU A 624 4.26 6.53 -10.75
N ARG A 625 3.16 7.23 -11.12
CA ARG A 625 2.67 8.40 -10.36
C ARG A 625 1.86 8.03 -9.13
N GLN A 626 1.28 6.83 -9.09
CA GLN A 626 0.42 6.41 -7.99
C GLN A 626 1.24 5.99 -6.78
N ALA A 627 2.42 5.40 -6.96
CA ALA A 627 3.33 5.05 -5.86
C ALA A 627 3.87 6.27 -5.08
N VAL A 628 4.11 7.40 -5.77
CA VAL A 628 4.56 8.66 -5.13
C VAL A 628 3.43 9.35 -4.37
N LEU A 629 2.19 9.25 -4.84
CA LEU A 629 1.01 9.76 -4.13
C LEU A 629 0.52 8.83 -3.01
N LEU A 630 1.05 7.61 -2.92
CA LEU A 630 0.75 6.61 -1.88
C LEU A 630 1.69 6.67 -0.66
N ALA A 631 2.73 7.50 -0.71
CA ALA A 631 3.71 7.72 0.37
C ALA A 631 3.51 9.06 1.13
N LEU A 632 2.46 9.82 0.79
CA LEU A 632 1.94 11.00 1.52
C LEU A 632 0.59 10.66 2.15
#